data_AF-A0A1F8UL74-F1
#
_entry.id   AF-A0A1F8UL74-F1
#
_cell.length_a   1.000
_cell.length_b   1.000
_cell.length_c   1.000
_cell.angle_alpha   90.00
_cell.angle_beta   90.00
_cell.angle_gamma   90.00
#
_symmetry.space_group_name_H-M   'P 1'
#
loop_
_entity.id
_entity.type
_entity.pdbx_description
1 polymer ?
#
loop_
_entity_poly.entity_id
_entity_poly.type
_entity_poly.pdbx_seq_one_letter_code
_entity_poly.pdbx_strand_id
1 'polypeptide(L)'
;MFGGRQFAVVNPSDGTVVSLKNITQMAFDPDNTQVYNPNDSDNIGWYLNNTYFNTFTAEEKTLIKNSIWYTGNDENEMASSLTTHIGLLRISEYNAAKTAGIFPSTGERNLWWLITPDHIDTKGVACVYSYGTQTNYWANNVRGVRPAFRILEDTNFEYDSYSGMYYYSGALGANKTISALNIGDTIMFHGEAWRIITPSTGLVVLDRTIENRVFDPDNTQVYDPSDSNNIGYYLNNAYYDTYTEEEKMLIKNSTWYIGNQTNELSSSVSTHIGLLRETEYNLARTAGIYPSGGENAGSWLITPYSGNTTSVRCYDGIVGNFLANDALGVRPALQILESIIVNEVQTGVYAITPPDTTPPSLTITSNLESPTTATTLTYTFQFSEDVTGFTAGDVGVINGTRKDETFDEVDGNTYTIEVDKVADGNQIVTVGVGTYQDAAANLNTQEETITVVMTELVTTPGYSLGTVAGDRKWFKYYLGKDANGITKAMLVAPKDGDGVMQGTFIRADILDPDTHKFISGQIYYINREGKIELYN
;
A
#
# COMPACT_ATOMS: atom_id res chain seq x y z
N MET A 1 0.03 7.97 14.37
CA MET A 1 -0.85 9.10 14.70
C MET A 1 -1.48 8.88 16.06
N PHE A 2 -1.36 9.87 16.94
CA PHE A 2 -1.99 9.90 18.26
C PHE A 2 -2.26 11.36 18.65
N GLY A 3 -3.39 11.68 19.26
CA GLY A 3 -3.81 13.07 19.50
C GLY A 3 -3.69 14.02 18.30
N GLY A 4 -4.02 13.55 17.09
CA GLY A 4 -3.89 14.36 15.87
C GLY A 4 -2.46 14.59 15.35
N ARG A 5 -1.46 13.93 15.94
CA ARG A 5 -0.03 14.21 15.72
C ARG A 5 0.76 12.95 15.41
N GLN A 6 1.87 13.13 14.70
CA GLN A 6 2.80 12.05 14.38
C GLN A 6 3.86 11.89 15.47
N PHE A 7 4.07 10.64 15.88
CA PHE A 7 5.10 10.24 16.83
C PHE A 7 5.84 9.03 16.26
N ALA A 8 7.11 8.88 16.62
CA ALA A 8 7.85 7.64 16.41
C ALA A 8 7.91 6.83 17.70
N VAL A 9 7.84 5.50 17.56
CA VAL A 9 8.07 4.57 18.65
C VAL A 9 9.59 4.43 18.85
N VAL A 10 10.07 4.84 20.03
CA VAL A 10 11.50 4.78 20.40
C VAL A 10 11.83 3.46 21.08
N ASN A 11 10.96 3.01 21.97
CA ASN A 11 11.11 1.74 22.66
C ASN A 11 9.76 1.04 22.77
N PRO A 12 9.50 0.01 21.93
CA PRO A 12 8.25 -0.73 21.98
C PRO A 12 8.03 -1.46 23.32
N SER A 13 9.11 -1.84 24.04
CA SER A 13 9.00 -2.65 25.25
C SER A 13 8.40 -1.93 26.45
N ASP A 14 8.46 -0.59 26.47
CA ASP A 14 7.88 0.24 27.52
C ASP A 14 6.88 1.28 26.98
N GLY A 15 6.57 1.20 25.68
CA GLY A 15 5.66 2.09 24.97
C GLY A 15 6.20 3.51 24.75
N THR A 16 7.51 3.75 24.85
CA THR A 16 8.08 5.09 24.68
C THR A 16 7.92 5.58 23.24
N VAL A 17 7.28 6.73 23.08
CA VAL A 17 7.16 7.47 21.82
C VAL A 17 7.76 8.88 21.95
N VAL A 18 8.16 9.47 20.82
CA VAL A 18 8.68 10.84 20.75
C VAL A 18 8.11 11.59 19.56
N SER A 19 7.87 12.89 19.73
CA SER A 19 7.49 13.76 18.61
C SER A 19 8.64 13.87 17.61
N LEU A 20 8.33 13.78 16.31
CA LEU A 20 9.30 13.95 15.23
C LEU A 20 9.51 15.42 14.84
N LYS A 21 8.74 16.34 15.42
CA LYS A 21 8.90 17.79 15.24
C LYS A 21 8.91 18.53 16.57
N ASN A 22 9.48 19.73 16.55
CA ASN A 22 9.38 20.64 17.69
C ASN A 22 7.95 21.19 17.74
N ILE A 23 7.29 21.08 18.89
CA ILE A 23 5.90 21.53 19.06
C ILE A 23 5.80 23.02 19.44
N THR A 24 6.90 23.58 19.93
CA THR A 24 7.08 24.97 20.34
C THR A 24 8.58 25.21 20.57
N GLN A 25 8.94 26.44 20.93
CA GLN A 25 10.24 26.78 21.49
C GLN A 25 10.12 27.46 22.86
N MET A 26 10.93 27.04 23.84
CA MET A 26 10.98 27.65 25.17
C MET A 26 12.30 27.34 25.89
N ALA A 27 12.53 28.03 27.01
CA ALA A 27 13.59 27.68 27.95
C ALA A 27 13.31 26.31 28.58
N PHE A 28 14.38 25.58 28.90
CA PHE A 28 14.25 24.35 29.69
C PHE A 28 13.84 24.73 31.12
N ASP A 29 14.57 25.68 31.68
CA ASP A 29 14.35 26.21 33.02
C ASP A 29 14.83 27.67 33.07
N PRO A 30 13.91 28.65 33.05
CA PRO A 30 14.24 30.08 33.08
C PRO A 30 15.14 30.48 34.26
N ASP A 31 15.06 29.77 35.38
CA ASP A 31 15.82 30.02 36.61
C ASP A 31 17.26 29.47 36.57
N ASN A 32 17.65 28.76 35.49
CA ASN A 32 18.97 28.14 35.31
C ASN A 32 19.35 27.10 36.38
N THR A 33 18.39 26.37 36.95
CA THR A 33 18.66 25.29 37.90
C THR A 33 18.94 23.93 37.23
N GLN A 34 18.70 23.83 35.92
CA GLN A 34 18.75 22.58 35.12
C GLN A 34 17.69 21.55 35.50
N VAL A 35 16.81 21.85 36.45
CA VAL A 35 15.85 20.87 36.96
C VAL A 35 14.64 20.80 36.03
N TYR A 36 14.32 19.60 35.56
CA TYR A 36 13.02 19.34 34.95
C TYR A 36 11.95 19.31 36.05
N ASN A 37 11.06 20.29 36.09
CA ASN A 37 10.11 20.45 37.19
C ASN A 37 8.65 20.62 36.70
N PRO A 38 7.81 19.57 36.81
CA PRO A 38 6.38 19.65 36.45
C PRO A 38 5.54 20.58 37.31
N ASN A 39 6.05 21.02 38.47
CA ASN A 39 5.32 21.85 39.43
C ASN A 39 5.69 23.34 39.34
N ASP A 40 6.61 23.70 38.46
CA ASP A 40 7.14 25.06 38.35
C ASP A 40 6.66 25.73 37.06
N SER A 41 5.84 26.77 37.20
CA SER A 41 4.95 27.26 36.13
C SER A 41 5.65 27.80 34.88
N ASP A 42 6.92 28.17 34.96
CA ASP A 42 7.71 28.66 33.84
C ASP A 42 8.74 27.63 33.32
N ASN A 43 8.82 26.46 33.96
CA ASN A 43 9.67 25.35 33.57
C ASN A 43 9.07 24.54 32.41
N ILE A 44 9.92 23.96 31.56
CA ILE A 44 9.48 23.09 30.46
C ILE A 44 8.68 21.89 30.96
N GLY A 45 8.98 21.38 32.15
CA GLY A 45 8.28 20.26 32.75
C GLY A 45 6.82 20.58 33.05
N TRP A 46 6.54 21.78 33.53
CA TRP A 46 5.17 22.22 33.77
C TRP A 46 4.41 22.40 32.46
N TYR A 47 5.02 23.03 31.45
CA TYR A 47 4.39 23.20 30.13
C TYR A 47 3.98 21.85 29.54
N LEU A 48 4.89 20.87 29.54
CA LEU A 48 4.64 19.54 28.99
C LEU A 48 3.50 18.81 29.71
N ASN A 49 3.46 18.89 31.05
CA ASN A 49 2.52 18.12 31.86
C ASN A 49 1.20 18.83 32.18
N ASN A 50 1.10 20.15 31.91
CA ASN A 50 -0.10 20.93 32.17
C ASN A 50 -0.65 21.59 30.92
N THR A 51 0.17 22.23 30.09
CA THR A 51 -0.32 22.88 28.86
C THR A 51 -0.45 21.89 27.73
N TYR A 52 0.64 21.21 27.36
CA TYR A 52 0.66 20.28 26.23
C TYR A 52 -0.16 19.02 26.51
N PHE A 53 -0.01 18.40 27.67
CA PHE A 53 -0.82 17.24 28.08
C PHE A 53 -2.33 17.54 28.00
N ASN A 54 -2.75 18.77 28.30
CA ASN A 54 -4.16 19.14 28.22
C ASN A 54 -4.72 19.33 26.82
N THR A 55 -3.86 19.25 25.79
CA THR A 55 -4.31 19.25 24.39
C THR A 55 -4.80 17.88 23.90
N PHE A 56 -4.55 16.80 24.66
CA PHE A 56 -5.12 15.47 24.40
C PHE A 56 -6.55 15.38 24.91
N THR A 57 -7.37 14.53 24.30
CA THR A 57 -8.73 14.23 24.78
C THR A 57 -8.69 13.51 26.13
N ALA A 58 -9.84 13.42 26.81
CA ALA A 58 -9.91 12.68 28.07
C ALA A 58 -9.53 11.20 27.90
N GLU A 59 -9.97 10.58 26.81
CA GLU A 59 -9.65 9.18 26.47
C GLU A 59 -8.15 9.00 26.20
N GLU A 60 -7.56 9.86 25.36
CA GLU A 60 -6.14 9.81 25.03
C GLU A 60 -5.25 9.97 26.27
N LYS A 61 -5.64 10.86 27.20
CA LYS A 61 -4.92 11.03 28.47
C LYS A 61 -4.85 9.76 29.30
N THR A 62 -5.88 8.91 29.27
CA THR A 62 -5.87 7.63 30.02
C THR A 62 -4.86 6.63 29.49
N LEU A 63 -4.44 6.77 28.23
CA LEU A 63 -3.46 5.91 27.58
C LEU A 63 -2.02 6.38 27.79
N ILE A 64 -1.82 7.64 28.18
CA ILE A 64 -0.51 8.18 28.51
C ILE A 64 -0.16 7.82 29.96
N LYS A 65 0.87 7.01 30.14
CA LYS A 65 1.30 6.50 31.44
C LYS A 65 1.97 7.59 32.27
N ASN A 66 1.56 7.69 33.53
CA ASN A 66 2.41 8.34 34.53
C ASN A 66 3.66 7.49 34.76
N SER A 67 4.82 8.05 34.42
CA SER A 67 6.03 7.30 34.11
C SER A 67 7.23 7.82 34.88
N ILE A 68 8.16 6.93 35.25
CA ILE A 68 9.45 7.33 35.83
C ILE A 68 10.34 7.87 34.72
N TRP A 69 10.78 9.11 34.85
CA TRP A 69 11.75 9.77 33.99
C TRP A 69 13.04 9.97 34.77
N TYR A 70 14.14 9.47 34.23
CA TYR A 70 15.45 9.69 34.83
C TYR A 70 15.98 11.08 34.42
N THR A 71 16.50 11.80 35.40
CA THR A 71 16.94 13.20 35.29
C THR A 71 18.36 13.41 35.80
N GLY A 72 19.14 12.34 35.91
CA GLY A 72 20.55 12.44 36.26
C GLY A 72 21.35 13.14 35.16
N ASN A 73 22.55 13.59 35.49
CA ASN A 73 23.44 14.28 34.56
C ASN A 73 24.10 13.34 33.55
N ASP A 74 24.91 13.90 32.66
CA ASP A 74 25.64 13.20 31.60
C ASP A 74 26.76 12.23 32.08
N GLU A 75 27.12 12.21 33.36
CA GLU A 75 27.96 11.14 33.94
C GLU A 75 27.15 9.92 34.38
N ASN A 76 25.92 10.14 34.86
CA ASN A 76 25.02 9.09 35.33
C ASN A 76 23.56 9.51 35.16
N GLU A 77 23.00 9.29 33.98
CA GLU A 77 21.65 9.75 33.63
C GLU A 77 20.55 9.16 34.53
N MET A 78 20.84 8.05 35.24
CA MET A 78 19.90 7.36 36.14
C MET A 78 20.03 7.74 37.62
N ALA A 79 20.91 8.69 37.98
CA ALA A 79 21.19 9.07 39.37
C ALA A 79 19.98 9.67 40.09
N SER A 80 19.08 10.33 39.37
CA SER A 80 17.83 10.90 39.88
C SER A 80 16.67 10.60 38.94
N SER A 81 15.46 10.71 39.46
CA SER A 81 14.24 10.50 38.68
C SER A 81 13.05 11.24 39.26
N LEU A 82 12.02 11.44 38.44
CA LEU A 82 10.71 11.91 38.85
C LEU A 82 9.61 11.14 38.11
N THR A 83 8.40 11.16 38.65
CA THR A 83 7.24 10.51 38.02
C THR A 83 6.31 11.54 37.43
N THR A 84 6.13 11.52 36.11
CA THR A 84 5.23 12.43 35.39
C THR A 84 4.74 11.82 34.07
N HIS A 85 3.77 12.45 33.40
CA HIS A 85 3.14 11.89 32.20
C HIS A 85 4.02 12.06 30.95
N ILE A 86 4.50 13.28 30.73
CA ILE A 86 5.27 13.67 29.55
C ILE A 86 6.65 14.12 30.02
N GLY A 87 7.69 13.65 29.35
CA GLY A 87 9.08 14.03 29.57
C GLY A 87 9.76 14.43 28.26
N LEU A 88 11.09 14.32 28.26
CA LEU A 88 11.96 14.48 27.09
C LEU A 88 12.91 13.28 27.06
N LEU A 89 13.48 12.99 25.89
CA LEU A 89 14.48 11.94 25.77
C LEU A 89 15.76 12.30 26.54
N ARG A 90 16.43 11.26 27.05
CA ARG A 90 17.81 11.31 27.53
C ARG A 90 18.83 11.29 26.40
N ILE A 91 20.09 11.59 26.71
CA ILE A 91 21.23 11.45 25.78
C ILE A 91 21.29 10.00 25.27
N SER A 92 21.23 9.01 26.17
CA SER A 92 21.28 7.60 25.77
C SER A 92 20.11 7.19 24.87
N GLU A 93 18.90 7.67 25.18
CA GLU A 93 17.68 7.33 24.42
C GLU A 93 17.68 7.98 23.04
N TYR A 94 18.10 9.25 22.94
CA TYR A 94 18.29 9.90 21.65
C TYR A 94 19.31 9.16 20.78
N ASN A 95 20.46 8.78 21.36
CA ASN A 95 21.50 8.05 20.62
C ASN A 95 21.01 6.68 20.13
N ALA A 96 20.22 5.97 20.95
CA ALA A 96 19.58 4.72 20.54
C ALA A 96 18.57 4.96 19.40
N ALA A 97 17.71 5.96 19.52
CA ALA A 97 16.72 6.33 18.49
C ALA A 97 17.39 6.73 17.17
N LYS A 98 18.47 7.50 17.23
CA LYS A 98 19.28 7.88 16.07
C LYS A 98 19.91 6.67 15.39
N THR A 99 20.44 5.72 16.18
CA THR A 99 21.01 4.46 15.67
C THR A 99 19.94 3.59 14.99
N ALA A 100 18.71 3.62 15.51
CA ALA A 100 17.56 2.94 14.93
C ALA A 100 16.97 3.64 13.69
N GLY A 101 17.52 4.78 13.27
CA GLY A 101 17.06 5.53 12.09
C GLY A 101 15.80 6.37 12.31
N ILE A 102 15.33 6.51 13.56
CA ILE A 102 14.17 7.37 13.88
C ILE A 102 14.49 8.84 13.60
N PHE A 103 15.71 9.25 13.94
CA PHE A 103 16.24 10.56 13.60
C PHE A 103 17.31 10.41 12.50
N PRO A 104 17.42 11.38 11.56
CA PRO A 104 18.43 11.34 10.51
C PRO A 104 19.85 11.16 11.06
N SER A 105 20.66 10.35 10.40
CA SER A 105 22.05 10.08 10.81
C SER A 105 22.95 11.31 10.70
N THR A 106 22.71 12.12 9.65
CA THR A 106 23.29 13.45 9.44
C THR A 106 22.67 14.53 10.33
N GLY A 107 21.62 14.17 11.06
CA GLY A 107 20.84 14.99 11.97
C GLY A 107 20.03 16.11 11.35
N GLU A 108 19.32 16.84 12.19
CA GLU A 108 18.39 17.91 11.79
C GLU A 108 19.00 19.27 12.13
N ARG A 109 18.55 20.37 11.49
CA ARG A 109 18.99 21.74 11.87
C ARG A 109 18.22 22.27 13.08
N ASN A 110 17.31 21.46 13.60
CA ASN A 110 16.43 21.82 14.70
C ASN A 110 17.19 21.65 16.01
N LEU A 111 17.28 22.72 16.81
CA LEU A 111 17.81 22.58 18.17
C LEU A 111 16.67 22.26 19.12
N TRP A 112 16.84 21.22 19.94
CA TRP A 112 15.80 20.84 20.90
C TRP A 112 16.36 20.20 22.14
N TRP A 113 15.65 20.39 23.25
CA TRP A 113 16.08 19.97 24.57
C TRP A 113 16.02 18.45 24.77
N LEU A 114 17.06 17.92 25.42
CA LEU A 114 17.03 16.62 26.09
C LEU A 114 16.81 16.87 27.60
N ILE A 115 16.46 15.83 28.35
CA ILE A 115 16.20 15.97 29.80
C ILE A 115 17.47 16.04 30.66
N THR A 116 18.63 15.68 30.09
CA THR A 116 19.88 15.41 30.81
C THR A 116 20.66 16.70 31.14
N PRO A 117 20.92 17.01 32.42
CA PRO A 117 21.80 18.12 32.82
C PRO A 117 23.28 17.85 32.53
N ASP A 118 24.06 18.92 32.40
CA ASP A 118 25.54 18.89 32.32
C ASP A 118 26.14 18.79 33.75
N HIS A 119 27.07 17.86 33.96
CA HIS A 119 27.76 17.65 35.24
C HIS A 119 28.80 18.71 35.60
N ILE A 120 29.34 19.44 34.61
CA ILE A 120 30.37 20.47 34.77
C ILE A 120 29.74 21.86 34.86
N ASP A 121 28.96 22.25 33.85
CA ASP A 121 28.29 23.54 33.84
C ASP A 121 26.95 23.40 34.54
N THR A 122 26.84 23.88 35.79
CA THR A 122 25.63 23.81 36.62
C THR A 122 24.43 24.60 36.08
N LYS A 123 24.54 25.22 34.90
CA LYS A 123 23.43 25.84 34.18
C LYS A 123 23.13 25.13 32.86
N GLY A 124 24.00 24.24 32.41
CA GLY A 124 23.94 23.57 31.12
C GLY A 124 22.93 22.41 31.10
N VAL A 125 22.10 22.34 30.08
CA VAL A 125 21.27 21.18 29.80
C VAL A 125 21.57 20.69 28.40
N ALA A 126 21.56 19.37 28.23
CA ALA A 126 21.81 18.76 26.95
C ALA A 126 20.74 19.13 25.93
N CYS A 127 21.18 19.41 24.72
CA CYS A 127 20.32 19.59 23.58
C CYS A 127 20.90 18.86 22.37
N VAL A 128 20.02 18.52 21.45
CA VAL A 128 20.43 18.12 20.11
C VAL A 128 20.75 19.39 19.32
N TYR A 129 21.95 19.45 18.76
CA TYR A 129 22.43 20.55 17.93
C TYR A 129 22.13 20.29 16.45
N SER A 130 22.32 21.33 15.63
CA SER A 130 22.35 21.22 14.17
C SER A 130 23.25 20.05 13.77
N TYR A 131 22.75 19.16 12.91
CA TYR A 131 23.40 17.92 12.47
C TYR A 131 23.35 16.75 13.46
N GLY A 132 22.47 16.84 14.46
CA GLY A 132 22.15 15.71 15.35
C GLY A 132 23.31 15.31 16.25
N THR A 133 24.21 16.24 16.53
CA THR A 133 25.23 16.11 17.56
C THR A 133 24.67 16.58 18.89
N GLN A 134 25.25 16.15 20.00
CA GLN A 134 24.86 16.58 21.33
C GLN A 134 25.73 17.75 21.76
N THR A 135 25.12 18.75 22.39
CA THR A 135 25.80 19.89 22.99
C THR A 135 25.04 20.35 24.23
N ASN A 136 25.62 21.25 25.02
CA ASN A 136 24.97 21.81 26.20
C ASN A 136 24.72 23.30 26.01
N TYR A 137 23.57 23.79 26.48
CA TYR A 137 23.27 25.21 26.56
C TYR A 137 22.68 25.55 27.92
N TRP A 138 22.84 26.80 28.33
CA TRP A 138 22.19 27.30 29.55
C TRP A 138 20.69 27.09 29.50
N ALA A 139 20.12 26.59 30.61
CA ALA A 139 18.74 26.15 30.69
C ALA A 139 17.73 27.28 30.40
N ASN A 140 18.11 28.54 30.61
CA ASN A 140 17.28 29.70 30.30
C ASN A 140 17.25 30.09 28.80
N ASN A 141 18.07 29.46 27.95
CA ASN A 141 18.05 29.72 26.52
C ASN A 141 16.81 29.11 25.87
N VAL A 142 16.28 29.72 24.81
CA VAL A 142 15.12 29.16 24.09
C VAL A 142 15.57 28.11 23.09
N ARG A 143 15.05 26.88 23.21
CA ARG A 143 15.24 25.79 22.23
C ARG A 143 13.90 25.12 21.90
N GLY A 144 13.88 24.32 20.84
CA GLY A 144 12.71 23.54 20.48
C GLY A 144 12.37 22.47 21.52
N VAL A 145 11.10 22.08 21.56
CA VAL A 145 10.58 21.08 22.49
C VAL A 145 10.03 19.88 21.73
N ARG A 146 10.55 18.68 22.02
CA ARG A 146 10.00 17.41 21.50
C ARG A 146 9.51 16.54 22.65
N PRO A 147 8.19 16.50 22.92
CA PRO A 147 7.66 15.67 23.99
C PRO A 147 7.95 14.20 23.72
N ALA A 148 8.30 13.49 24.78
CA ALA A 148 8.33 12.04 24.84
C ALA A 148 7.36 11.56 25.93
N PHE A 149 6.67 10.44 25.69
CA PHE A 149 5.82 9.81 26.69
C PHE A 149 5.71 8.31 26.46
N ARG A 150 5.19 7.58 27.45
CA ARG A 150 4.93 6.15 27.34
C ARG A 150 3.44 5.92 27.17
N ILE A 151 3.08 5.23 26.09
CA ILE A 151 1.71 4.76 25.85
C ILE A 151 1.54 3.40 26.55
N LEU A 152 0.34 3.10 27.03
CA LEU A 152 0.01 1.77 27.55
C LEU A 152 0.29 0.71 26.49
N GLU A 153 1.06 -0.32 26.87
CA GLU A 153 1.57 -1.35 25.95
C GLU A 153 0.46 -2.23 25.36
N ASP A 154 -0.72 -2.25 25.97
CA ASP A 154 -1.94 -2.92 25.47
C ASP A 154 -2.81 -2.01 24.57
N THR A 155 -2.35 -0.78 24.29
CA THR A 155 -3.05 0.12 23.35
C THR A 155 -2.94 -0.44 21.94
N ASN A 156 -4.08 -0.74 21.34
CA ASN A 156 -4.13 -1.18 19.95
C ASN A 156 -4.10 0.02 19.00
N PHE A 157 -3.19 -0.03 18.04
CA PHE A 157 -3.14 0.89 16.91
C PHE A 157 -3.57 0.15 15.64
N GLU A 158 -4.37 0.81 14.82
CA GLU A 158 -4.70 0.32 13.49
C GLU A 158 -3.59 0.69 12.52
N TYR A 159 -3.26 -0.21 11.59
CA TYR A 159 -2.28 0.03 10.55
C TYR A 159 -2.99 0.38 9.25
N ASP A 160 -2.78 1.59 8.76
CA ASP A 160 -3.21 1.98 7.43
C ASP A 160 -2.14 1.56 6.41
N SER A 161 -2.44 0.53 5.62
CA SER A 161 -1.48 -0.03 4.66
C SER A 161 -1.19 0.90 3.50
N TYR A 162 -2.09 1.84 3.19
CA TYR A 162 -1.92 2.78 2.09
C TYR A 162 -0.90 3.87 2.44
N SER A 163 -1.07 4.55 3.58
CA SER A 163 -0.09 5.53 4.05
C SER A 163 1.11 4.90 4.75
N GLY A 164 1.07 3.62 5.15
CA GLY A 164 2.13 2.99 5.95
C GLY A 164 2.19 3.50 7.40
N MET A 165 1.13 4.14 7.89
CA MET A 165 1.08 4.74 9.23
C MET A 165 0.19 3.95 10.18
N TYR A 166 0.63 3.84 11.43
CA TYR A 166 -0.22 3.40 12.53
C TYR A 166 -1.02 4.58 13.09
N TYR A 167 -2.28 4.38 13.45
CA TYR A 167 -3.10 5.39 14.14
C TYR A 167 -3.92 4.80 15.28
N TYR A 168 -4.17 5.61 16.31
CA TYR A 168 -5.11 5.24 17.36
C TYR A 168 -6.52 5.61 16.90
N SER A 169 -7.36 4.60 16.67
CA SER A 169 -8.72 4.77 16.19
C SER A 169 -9.54 5.60 17.19
N GLY A 170 -10.03 6.75 16.74
CA GLY A 170 -10.92 7.61 17.51
C GLY A 170 -12.38 7.44 17.09
N ALA A 171 -13.17 8.49 17.32
CA ALA A 171 -14.51 8.58 16.74
C ALA A 171 -14.41 8.61 15.21
N LEU A 172 -14.86 7.55 14.56
CA LEU A 172 -14.88 7.44 13.10
C LEU A 172 -15.95 8.38 12.52
N GLY A 173 -15.57 9.14 11.49
CA GLY A 173 -16.46 10.03 10.76
C GLY A 173 -16.89 9.46 9.41
N ALA A 174 -17.81 10.16 8.75
CA ALA A 174 -18.23 9.84 7.39
C ALA A 174 -17.12 10.17 6.36
N ASN A 175 -17.19 9.52 5.21
CA ASN A 175 -16.35 9.84 4.05
C ASN A 175 -16.55 11.30 3.63
N LYS A 176 -15.44 11.99 3.37
CA LYS A 176 -15.38 13.37 2.90
C LYS A 176 -14.46 13.45 1.69
N THR A 177 -14.58 14.52 0.92
CA THR A 177 -13.53 14.91 -0.03
C THR A 177 -12.51 15.83 0.65
N ILE A 178 -11.30 15.91 0.10
CA ILE A 178 -10.28 16.89 0.53
C ILE A 178 -10.83 18.32 0.55
N SER A 179 -11.61 18.70 -0.47
CA SER A 179 -12.25 20.01 -0.57
C SER A 179 -13.24 20.33 0.54
N ALA A 180 -13.75 19.32 1.26
CA ALA A 180 -14.67 19.46 2.38
C ALA A 180 -13.98 19.47 3.75
N LEU A 181 -12.64 19.37 3.80
CA LEU A 181 -11.86 19.43 5.03
C LEU A 181 -11.60 20.86 5.50
N ASN A 182 -11.19 21.01 6.75
CA ASN A 182 -10.80 22.29 7.33
C ASN A 182 -9.29 22.53 7.19
N ILE A 183 -8.90 23.80 7.18
CA ILE A 183 -7.48 24.19 7.31
C ILE A 183 -6.94 23.63 8.62
N GLY A 184 -5.82 22.92 8.56
CA GLY A 184 -5.22 22.27 9.71
C GLY A 184 -5.87 20.92 10.08
N ASP A 185 -6.71 20.33 9.24
CA ASP A 185 -6.93 18.88 9.31
C ASP A 185 -5.64 18.14 8.87
N THR A 186 -5.42 16.94 9.39
CA THR A 186 -4.28 16.08 9.03
C THR A 186 -4.71 14.97 8.07
N ILE A 187 -3.92 14.74 7.04
CA ILE A 187 -4.00 13.57 6.16
C ILE A 187 -2.79 12.68 6.43
N MET A 188 -3.02 11.38 6.59
CA MET A 188 -1.95 10.39 6.56
C MET A 188 -1.67 10.00 5.10
N PHE A 189 -0.46 10.27 4.63
CA PHE A 189 -0.07 9.99 3.25
C PHE A 189 1.44 9.81 3.14
N HIS A 190 1.87 8.77 2.43
CA HIS A 190 3.28 8.46 2.18
C HIS A 190 4.15 8.42 3.45
N GLY A 191 3.71 7.69 4.48
CA GLY A 191 4.41 7.51 5.75
C GLY A 191 4.39 8.72 6.69
N GLU A 192 3.73 9.80 6.30
CA GLU A 192 3.85 11.09 6.96
C GLU A 192 2.50 11.77 7.23
N ALA A 193 2.49 12.67 8.21
CA ALA A 193 1.37 13.57 8.46
C ALA A 193 1.47 14.82 7.56
N TRP A 194 0.39 15.10 6.82
CA TRP A 194 0.24 16.27 5.97
C TRP A 194 -0.88 17.18 6.49
N ARG A 195 -0.65 18.49 6.53
CA ARG A 195 -1.58 19.48 7.04
C ARG A 195 -2.27 20.19 5.88
N ILE A 196 -3.60 20.24 5.91
CA ILE A 196 -4.39 20.99 4.93
C ILE A 196 -4.13 22.49 5.07
N ILE A 197 -3.69 23.14 3.98
CA ILE A 197 -3.52 24.59 3.90
C ILE A 197 -4.68 25.24 3.15
N THR A 198 -5.00 24.72 1.96
CA THR A 198 -6.08 25.25 1.11
C THR A 198 -6.91 24.08 0.58
N PRO A 199 -8.03 23.73 1.25
CA PRO A 199 -8.87 22.60 0.86
C PRO A 199 -9.34 22.68 -0.60
N SER A 200 -9.71 23.87 -1.06
CA SER A 200 -10.28 24.10 -2.41
C SER A 200 -9.30 23.84 -3.56
N THR A 201 -7.98 23.85 -3.29
CA THR A 201 -6.95 23.52 -4.29
C THR A 201 -6.22 22.23 -3.96
N GLY A 202 -6.58 21.58 -2.85
CA GLY A 202 -5.88 20.43 -2.29
C GLY A 202 -4.46 20.74 -1.79
N LEU A 203 -4.13 22.01 -1.50
CA LEU A 203 -2.79 22.36 -1.02
C LEU A 203 -2.58 21.81 0.39
N VAL A 204 -1.57 20.95 0.52
CA VAL A 204 -1.10 20.38 1.77
C VAL A 204 0.38 20.67 1.97
N VAL A 205 0.80 20.69 3.23
CA VAL A 205 2.22 20.79 3.61
C VAL A 205 2.56 19.68 4.59
N LEU A 206 3.77 19.16 4.49
CA LEU A 206 4.27 18.19 5.44
C LEU A 206 4.33 18.79 6.86
N ASP A 207 3.89 18.04 7.87
CA ASP A 207 3.78 18.54 9.24
C ASP A 207 5.15 18.74 9.92
N ARG A 208 6.18 18.07 9.41
CA ARG A 208 7.56 18.11 9.90
C ARG A 208 8.55 18.48 8.80
N THR A 209 9.76 18.80 9.23
CA THR A 209 10.94 18.91 8.35
C THR A 209 11.49 17.52 8.06
N ILE A 210 11.78 17.22 6.80
CA ILE A 210 12.34 15.90 6.39
C ILE A 210 13.86 15.86 6.48
N GLU A 211 14.52 16.92 6.03
CA GLU A 211 15.97 17.05 6.03
C GLU A 211 16.38 18.52 5.90
N ASN A 212 17.68 18.76 5.95
CA ASN A 212 18.25 20.05 5.60
C ASN A 212 18.82 20.02 4.20
N ARG A 213 18.52 21.04 3.41
CA ARG A 213 19.07 21.18 2.07
C ARG A 213 19.33 22.63 1.72
N VAL A 214 20.33 22.79 0.88
CA VAL A 214 20.60 24.05 0.20
C VAL A 214 19.43 24.34 -0.74
N PHE A 215 18.93 25.57 -0.76
CA PHE A 215 17.84 25.95 -1.66
C PHE A 215 18.34 25.97 -3.09
N ASP A 216 19.43 26.69 -3.32
CA ASP A 216 19.98 26.95 -4.63
C ASP A 216 21.49 27.23 -4.54
N PRO A 217 22.34 26.21 -4.75
CA PRO A 217 23.79 26.32 -4.54
C PRO A 217 24.50 27.38 -5.38
N ASP A 218 23.94 27.75 -6.53
CA ASP A 218 24.50 28.77 -7.42
C ASP A 218 24.12 30.22 -7.02
N ASN A 219 23.29 30.37 -5.98
CA ASN A 219 22.77 31.63 -5.46
C ASN A 219 21.91 32.44 -6.44
N THR A 220 21.20 31.80 -7.38
CA THR A 220 20.23 32.48 -8.23
C THR A 220 18.88 32.74 -7.55
N GLN A 221 18.69 32.27 -6.32
CA GLN A 221 17.48 32.39 -5.45
C GLN A 221 16.19 31.80 -6.06
N VAL A 222 16.29 31.16 -7.22
CA VAL A 222 15.14 30.68 -7.99
C VAL A 222 14.86 29.22 -7.62
N TYR A 223 13.59 28.89 -7.42
CA TYR A 223 13.16 27.51 -7.36
C TYR A 223 13.10 26.95 -8.78
N ASP A 224 14.04 26.06 -9.13
CA ASP A 224 14.18 25.51 -10.48
C ASP A 224 14.14 23.97 -10.48
N PRO A 225 13.02 23.36 -10.90
CA PRO A 225 12.91 21.91 -11.04
C PRO A 225 13.81 21.29 -12.11
N SER A 226 14.41 22.09 -12.99
CA SER A 226 15.26 21.62 -14.10
C SER A 226 16.76 21.66 -13.78
N ASP A 227 17.18 22.41 -12.75
CA ASP A 227 18.57 22.42 -12.30
C ASP A 227 18.84 21.33 -11.27
N SER A 228 19.65 20.34 -11.67
CA SER A 228 20.07 19.19 -10.86
C SER A 228 20.61 19.50 -9.45
N ASN A 229 21.13 20.71 -9.21
CA ASN A 229 21.67 21.09 -7.91
C ASN A 229 20.66 21.83 -7.01
N ASN A 230 19.51 22.24 -7.57
CA ASN A 230 18.51 23.05 -6.92
C ASN A 230 17.55 22.19 -6.07
N ILE A 231 16.97 22.78 -5.02
CA ILE A 231 15.98 22.11 -4.18
C ILE A 231 14.75 21.69 -4.98
N GLY A 232 14.40 22.44 -6.03
CA GLY A 232 13.26 22.13 -6.88
C GLY A 232 13.45 20.83 -7.65
N TYR A 233 14.64 20.59 -8.17
CA TYR A 233 14.98 19.33 -8.82
C TYR A 233 14.94 18.17 -7.84
N TYR A 234 15.50 18.34 -6.64
CA TYR A 234 15.44 17.30 -5.61
C TYR A 234 14.01 16.89 -5.25
N LEU A 235 13.14 17.88 -4.99
CA LEU A 235 11.76 17.64 -4.60
C LEU A 235 10.96 16.92 -5.69
N ASN A 236 11.28 17.15 -6.97
CA ASN A 236 10.55 16.61 -8.11
C ASN A 236 11.25 15.45 -8.84
N ASN A 237 12.36 14.97 -8.28
CA ASN A 237 13.05 13.76 -8.72
C ASN A 237 13.23 12.87 -7.48
N ALA A 238 14.38 12.89 -6.81
CA ALA A 238 14.71 11.96 -5.73
C ALA A 238 13.65 11.85 -4.61
N TYR A 239 12.98 12.96 -4.22
CA TYR A 239 11.89 12.90 -3.25
C TYR A 239 10.56 12.44 -3.87
N TYR A 240 10.20 12.93 -5.05
CA TYR A 240 8.97 12.48 -5.74
C TYR A 240 9.02 11.00 -6.18
N ASP A 241 10.22 10.49 -6.45
CA ASP A 241 10.46 9.10 -6.82
C ASP A 241 10.31 8.12 -5.64
N THR A 242 10.20 8.61 -4.40
CA THR A 242 9.88 7.74 -3.26
C THR A 242 8.41 7.30 -3.26
N TYR A 243 7.52 8.06 -3.90
CA TYR A 243 6.09 7.76 -3.98
C TYR A 243 5.85 6.60 -4.94
N THR A 244 4.88 5.76 -4.60
CA THR A 244 4.37 4.72 -5.50
C THR A 244 3.62 5.34 -6.68
N GLU A 245 3.44 4.59 -7.77
CA GLU A 245 2.71 5.08 -8.94
C GLU A 245 1.25 5.44 -8.61
N GLU A 246 0.59 4.68 -7.72
CA GLU A 246 -0.76 4.97 -7.23
C GLU A 246 -0.82 6.29 -6.45
N GLU A 247 0.16 6.54 -5.56
CA GLU A 247 0.25 7.81 -4.83
C GLU A 247 0.54 9.00 -5.77
N LYS A 248 1.40 8.80 -6.78
CA LYS A 248 1.71 9.83 -7.79
C LYS A 248 0.47 10.27 -8.56
N MET A 249 -0.47 9.36 -8.85
CA MET A 249 -1.74 9.70 -9.50
C MET A 249 -2.61 10.66 -8.66
N LEU A 250 -2.41 10.70 -7.34
CA LEU A 250 -3.12 11.63 -6.46
C LEU A 250 -2.49 13.02 -6.40
N ILE A 251 -1.23 13.15 -6.81
CA ILE A 251 -0.45 14.40 -6.75
C ILE A 251 -0.58 15.15 -8.08
N LYS A 252 -1.10 16.37 -8.03
CA LYS A 252 -1.31 17.20 -9.20
C LYS A 252 -0.01 17.81 -9.69
N ASN A 253 0.25 17.76 -11.00
CA ASN A 253 1.19 18.68 -11.63
C ASN A 253 0.61 20.11 -11.55
N SER A 254 1.22 20.95 -10.72
CA SER A 254 0.63 22.20 -10.24
C SER A 254 1.47 23.41 -10.61
N THR A 255 0.81 24.57 -10.73
CA THR A 255 1.51 25.84 -10.88
C THR A 255 2.01 26.32 -9.52
N TRP A 256 3.32 26.41 -9.37
CA TRP A 256 4.00 26.97 -8.21
C TRP A 256 4.50 28.37 -8.54
N TYR A 257 4.00 29.38 -7.82
CA TYR A 257 4.45 30.75 -8.04
C TYR A 257 5.77 31.01 -7.31
N ILE A 258 6.74 31.56 -8.03
CA ILE A 258 8.14 31.76 -7.61
C ILE A 258 8.53 33.26 -7.66
N GLY A 259 7.55 34.15 -7.67
CA GLY A 259 7.77 35.59 -7.52
C GLY A 259 8.22 35.95 -6.11
N ASN A 260 8.83 37.13 -5.95
CA ASN A 260 9.31 37.60 -4.65
C ASN A 260 8.19 38.15 -3.75
N GLN A 261 8.53 38.53 -2.52
CA GLN A 261 7.59 38.95 -1.48
C GLN A 261 6.80 40.24 -1.78
N THR A 262 7.14 41.01 -2.83
CA THR A 262 6.33 42.16 -3.26
C THR A 262 5.32 41.81 -4.34
N ASN A 263 5.54 40.71 -5.07
CA ASN A 263 4.61 40.18 -6.07
C ASN A 263 4.87 38.68 -6.30
N GLU A 264 4.35 37.83 -5.42
CA GLU A 264 4.61 36.38 -5.47
C GLU A 264 4.12 35.72 -6.75
N LEU A 265 3.13 36.31 -7.43
CA LEU A 265 2.52 35.76 -8.65
C LEU A 265 3.24 36.12 -9.96
N SER A 266 4.33 36.90 -9.88
CA SER A 266 5.04 37.45 -11.04
C SER A 266 5.74 36.42 -11.93
N SER A 267 6.02 35.22 -11.41
CA SER A 267 6.62 34.11 -12.14
C SER A 267 6.12 32.79 -11.56
N SER A 268 6.19 31.71 -12.34
CA SER A 268 5.76 30.38 -11.91
C SER A 268 6.49 29.27 -12.66
N VAL A 269 6.52 28.09 -12.04
CA VAL A 269 6.90 26.82 -12.66
C VAL A 269 5.76 25.81 -12.52
N SER A 270 5.69 24.82 -13.42
CA SER A 270 4.74 23.72 -13.32
C SER A 270 5.46 22.44 -12.89
N THR A 271 5.15 21.95 -11.70
CA THR A 271 5.77 20.73 -11.15
C THR A 271 4.91 20.09 -10.05
N HIS A 272 5.26 18.90 -9.56
CA HIS A 272 4.42 18.13 -8.63
C HIS A 272 4.53 18.63 -7.18
N ILE A 273 5.76 18.79 -6.70
CA ILE A 273 6.07 19.13 -5.32
C ILE A 273 6.74 20.50 -5.32
N GLY A 274 6.36 21.36 -4.38
CA GLY A 274 6.93 22.68 -4.16
C GLY A 274 7.19 22.95 -2.69
N LEU A 275 7.25 24.24 -2.36
CA LEU A 275 7.30 24.75 -1.00
C LEU A 275 6.22 25.82 -0.86
N LEU A 276 5.79 26.10 0.37
CA LEU A 276 4.83 27.17 0.60
C LEU A 276 5.42 28.55 0.22
N ARG A 277 4.54 29.41 -0.28
CA ARG A 277 4.78 30.84 -0.40
C ARG A 277 4.73 31.53 0.95
N GLU A 278 5.25 32.76 1.03
CA GLU A 278 5.19 33.57 2.25
C GLU A 278 3.74 33.86 2.65
N THR A 279 2.87 34.14 1.67
CA THR A 279 1.44 34.34 1.95
C THR A 279 0.76 33.07 2.47
N GLU A 280 1.05 31.91 1.88
CA GLU A 280 0.50 30.62 2.30
C GLU A 280 0.98 30.21 3.70
N TYR A 281 2.27 30.39 3.98
CA TYR A 281 2.83 30.17 5.32
C TYR A 281 2.15 31.06 6.37
N ASN A 282 1.95 32.35 6.07
CA ASN A 282 1.31 33.27 7.00
C ASN A 282 -0.16 32.90 7.28
N LEU A 283 -0.88 32.40 6.28
CA LEU A 283 -2.23 31.84 6.44
C LEU A 283 -2.21 30.61 7.34
N ALA A 284 -1.33 29.65 7.03
CA ALA A 284 -1.16 28.43 7.81
C ALA A 284 -0.78 28.69 9.27
N ARG A 285 0.11 29.67 9.51
CA ARG A 285 0.52 30.11 10.85
C ARG A 285 -0.66 30.73 11.61
N THR A 286 -1.48 31.54 10.95
CA THR A 286 -2.69 32.12 11.55
C THR A 286 -3.72 31.05 11.91
N ALA A 287 -3.80 29.99 11.12
CA ALA A 287 -4.63 28.81 11.40
C ALA A 287 -4.06 27.88 12.49
N GLY A 288 -2.90 28.21 13.07
CA GLY A 288 -2.29 27.43 14.16
C GLY A 288 -1.60 26.14 13.71
N ILE A 289 -1.31 25.98 12.41
CA ILE A 289 -0.56 24.83 11.89
C ILE A 289 0.91 24.87 12.38
N TYR A 290 1.46 26.08 12.44
CA TYR A 290 2.78 26.35 12.98
C TYR A 290 2.67 27.01 14.35
N PRO A 291 3.53 26.66 15.33
CA PRO A 291 3.53 27.33 16.62
C PRO A 291 3.94 28.80 16.45
N SER A 292 3.27 29.69 17.17
CA SER A 292 3.44 31.14 17.04
C SER A 292 4.85 31.63 17.37
N GLY A 293 5.50 30.98 18.33
CA GLY A 293 6.88 31.25 18.70
C GLY A 293 7.90 30.72 17.70
N GLY A 294 7.52 29.83 16.78
CA GLY A 294 8.45 29.07 15.95
C GLY A 294 8.81 27.72 16.55
N GLU A 295 9.57 26.97 15.78
CA GLU A 295 9.91 25.58 16.06
C GLU A 295 11.40 25.44 16.34
N ASN A 296 12.17 26.53 16.34
CA ASN A 296 13.64 26.50 16.35
C ASN A 296 14.17 25.65 15.19
N ALA A 297 13.52 25.80 14.03
CA ALA A 297 13.62 24.91 12.86
C ALA A 297 13.47 25.72 11.57
N GLY A 298 14.47 26.57 11.30
CA GLY A 298 14.48 27.41 10.10
C GLY A 298 14.24 26.60 8.83
N SER A 299 13.14 26.90 8.11
CA SER A 299 12.74 26.14 6.92
C SER A 299 12.51 27.07 5.72
N TRP A 300 12.79 26.56 4.52
CA TRP A 300 12.65 27.31 3.28
C TRP A 300 11.20 27.59 2.92
N LEU A 301 10.97 28.78 2.32
CA LEU A 301 9.79 29.09 1.52
C LEU A 301 10.21 29.12 0.05
N ILE A 302 9.25 29.02 -0.87
CA ILE A 302 9.54 29.11 -2.31
C ILE A 302 9.85 30.55 -2.75
N THR A 303 9.45 31.55 -1.95
CA THR A 303 9.48 32.98 -2.26
C THR A 303 10.91 33.55 -2.20
N PRO A 304 11.46 34.13 -3.28
CA PRO A 304 12.75 34.84 -3.25
C PRO A 304 12.68 36.15 -2.46
N TYR A 305 13.81 36.62 -1.92
CA TYR A 305 13.88 37.90 -1.19
C TYR A 305 14.27 39.06 -2.10
N SER A 306 13.39 40.02 -2.31
CA SER A 306 13.64 41.16 -3.21
C SER A 306 14.75 42.12 -2.76
N GLY A 307 15.17 42.07 -1.49
CA GLY A 307 16.23 42.93 -0.97
C GLY A 307 17.65 42.44 -1.26
N ASN A 308 17.83 41.18 -1.67
CA ASN A 308 19.12 40.61 -2.04
C ASN A 308 18.90 39.45 -3.04
N THR A 309 19.57 39.53 -4.19
CA THR A 309 19.46 38.55 -5.29
C THR A 309 20.02 37.17 -4.96
N THR A 310 20.66 36.97 -3.81
CA THR A 310 21.21 35.67 -3.38
C THR A 310 20.45 35.09 -2.19
N SER A 311 19.33 35.69 -1.78
CA SER A 311 18.61 35.28 -0.58
C SER A 311 17.19 34.84 -0.87
N VAL A 312 16.75 33.84 -0.14
CA VAL A 312 15.40 33.27 -0.23
C VAL A 312 14.69 33.46 1.10
N ARG A 313 13.37 33.60 1.07
CA ARG A 313 12.57 33.71 2.29
C ARG A 313 12.56 32.37 3.02
N CYS A 314 12.54 32.45 4.34
CA CYS A 314 12.48 31.30 5.22
C CYS A 314 11.61 31.65 6.43
N TYR A 315 11.32 30.68 7.28
CA TYR A 315 10.61 30.95 8.53
C TYR A 315 11.18 30.16 9.71
N ASP A 316 11.09 30.79 10.89
CA ASP A 316 11.16 30.15 12.21
C ASP A 316 10.27 30.95 13.17
N GLY A 317 8.96 30.68 13.16
CA GLY A 317 7.94 31.47 13.85
C GLY A 317 7.60 32.79 13.15
N ILE A 318 8.63 33.52 12.71
CA ILE A 318 8.53 34.72 11.88
C ILE A 318 9.24 34.50 10.54
N VAL A 319 8.84 35.26 9.52
CA VAL A 319 9.46 35.17 8.19
C VAL A 319 10.73 36.00 8.15
N GLY A 320 11.83 35.36 7.77
CA GLY A 320 13.15 35.96 7.57
C GLY A 320 13.69 35.68 6.16
N ASN A 321 15.01 35.77 6.01
CA ASN A 321 15.71 35.38 4.79
C ASN A 321 17.11 34.86 5.12
N PHE A 322 17.59 33.93 4.31
CA PHE A 322 18.96 33.38 4.38
C PHE A 322 19.57 33.34 2.98
N LEU A 323 20.88 33.12 2.88
CA LEU A 323 21.53 32.91 1.59
C LEU A 323 21.04 31.60 0.98
N ALA A 324 20.77 31.60 -0.32
CA ALA A 324 20.21 30.44 -0.99
C ALA A 324 21.16 29.22 -0.94
N ASN A 325 22.46 29.46 -0.76
CA ASN A 325 23.48 28.43 -0.57
C ASN A 325 23.62 27.90 0.88
N ASP A 326 22.86 28.41 1.86
CA ASP A 326 22.79 27.85 3.21
C ASP A 326 21.89 26.60 3.25
N ALA A 327 22.12 25.67 4.18
CA ALA A 327 21.28 24.47 4.31
C ALA A 327 20.20 24.62 5.38
N LEU A 328 18.95 24.95 5.02
CA LEU A 328 17.79 25.01 5.95
C LEU A 328 16.89 23.77 5.82
N GLY A 329 15.92 23.66 6.74
CA GLY A 329 14.91 22.62 6.72
C GLY A 329 14.03 22.65 5.47
N VAL A 330 13.70 21.48 4.95
CA VAL A 330 12.76 21.29 3.85
C VAL A 330 11.43 20.76 4.38
N ARG A 331 10.34 21.47 4.05
CA ARG A 331 8.94 21.02 4.25
C ARG A 331 8.23 21.01 2.91
N PRO A 332 8.16 19.84 2.25
CA PRO A 332 7.46 19.70 0.99
C PRO A 332 6.01 20.17 1.10
N ALA A 333 5.54 20.87 0.07
CA ALA A 333 4.13 21.14 -0.15
C ALA A 333 3.72 20.50 -1.48
N LEU A 334 2.50 20.03 -1.56
CA LEU A 334 1.94 19.48 -2.80
C LEU A 334 0.45 19.82 -2.91
N GLN A 335 -0.10 19.74 -4.12
CA GLN A 335 -1.54 19.77 -4.31
C GLN A 335 -2.03 18.35 -4.58
N ILE A 336 -2.82 17.81 -3.65
CA ILE A 336 -3.47 16.51 -3.82
C ILE A 336 -4.83 16.71 -4.52
N LEU A 337 -5.34 15.73 -5.28
CA LEU A 337 -6.64 15.88 -5.94
C LEU A 337 -7.75 16.16 -4.92
N GLU A 338 -8.40 17.32 -5.07
CA GLU A 338 -9.41 17.79 -4.12
C GLU A 338 -10.69 16.94 -4.05
N SER A 339 -10.87 16.02 -5.02
CA SER A 339 -11.97 15.07 -5.14
C SER A 339 -11.72 13.73 -4.47
N ILE A 340 -10.49 13.45 -4.01
CA ILE A 340 -10.16 12.18 -3.35
C ILE A 340 -11.02 12.02 -2.09
N ILE A 341 -11.51 10.80 -1.91
CA ILE A 341 -12.25 10.40 -0.72
C ILE A 341 -11.29 10.10 0.41
N VAL A 342 -11.60 10.65 1.57
CA VAL A 342 -10.90 10.41 2.82
C VAL A 342 -11.90 10.04 3.91
N ASN A 343 -11.49 9.19 4.83
CA ASN A 343 -12.27 8.80 6.01
C ASN A 343 -11.62 9.37 7.27
N GLU A 344 -12.43 9.92 8.16
CA GLU A 344 -11.96 10.42 9.46
C GLU A 344 -11.71 9.23 10.39
N VAL A 345 -10.45 9.01 10.73
CA VAL A 345 -10.00 7.87 11.57
C VAL A 345 -9.77 8.27 13.02
N GLN A 346 -9.58 9.56 13.26
CA GLN A 346 -9.50 10.22 14.55
C GLN A 346 -9.93 11.68 14.32
N THR A 347 -10.41 12.38 15.34
CA THR A 347 -10.87 13.77 15.20
C THR A 347 -9.81 14.64 14.50
N GLY A 348 -10.15 15.15 13.31
CA GLY A 348 -9.25 15.98 12.49
C GLY A 348 -8.09 15.22 11.83
N VAL A 349 -8.10 13.89 11.82
CA VAL A 349 -7.13 13.02 11.13
C VAL A 349 -7.85 12.12 10.15
N TYR A 350 -7.35 12.11 8.92
CA TYR A 350 -8.00 11.44 7.81
C TYR A 350 -7.03 10.47 7.13
N ALA A 351 -7.51 9.27 6.82
CA ALA A 351 -6.84 8.34 5.92
C ALA A 351 -7.38 8.53 4.50
N ILE A 352 -6.54 8.33 3.50
CA ILE A 352 -6.97 8.29 2.10
C ILE A 352 -7.64 6.95 1.85
N THR A 353 -8.83 6.98 1.28
CA THR A 353 -9.42 5.78 0.68
C THR A 353 -8.86 5.69 -0.75
N PRO A 354 -7.95 4.74 -1.04
CA PRO A 354 -7.33 4.68 -2.36
C PRO A 354 -8.39 4.45 -3.43
N PRO A 355 -8.24 5.05 -4.62
CA PRO A 355 -9.11 4.74 -5.73
C PRO A 355 -8.92 3.28 -6.12
N ASP A 356 -10.01 2.60 -6.45
CA ASP A 356 -9.91 1.29 -7.07
C ASP A 356 -9.45 1.46 -8.52
N THR A 357 -8.31 0.84 -8.83
CA THR A 357 -7.67 0.90 -10.16
C THR A 357 -7.56 -0.48 -10.81
N THR A 358 -8.14 -1.51 -10.19
CA THR A 358 -8.01 -2.89 -10.67
C THR A 358 -9.10 -3.17 -11.69
N PRO A 359 -8.76 -3.46 -12.96
CA PRO A 359 -9.79 -3.85 -13.92
C PRO A 359 -10.38 -5.22 -13.61
N PRO A 360 -11.68 -5.44 -13.91
CA PRO A 360 -12.28 -6.76 -13.78
C PRO A 360 -11.64 -7.75 -14.76
N SER A 361 -11.46 -8.99 -14.31
CA SER A 361 -11.00 -10.12 -15.13
C SER A 361 -12.15 -11.09 -15.42
N LEU A 362 -12.04 -11.91 -16.47
CA LEU A 362 -13.10 -12.81 -16.93
C LEU A 362 -12.57 -14.24 -17.11
N THR A 363 -13.34 -15.22 -16.66
CA THR A 363 -13.19 -16.63 -17.01
C THR A 363 -14.40 -17.10 -17.78
N ILE A 364 -14.19 -17.69 -18.97
CA ILE A 364 -15.25 -18.28 -19.78
C ILE A 364 -15.20 -19.80 -19.66
N THR A 365 -16.33 -20.42 -19.33
CA THR A 365 -16.47 -21.88 -19.26
C THR A 365 -17.64 -22.37 -20.10
N SER A 366 -17.63 -23.65 -20.47
CA SER A 366 -18.75 -24.32 -21.12
C SER A 366 -19.34 -25.36 -20.17
N ASN A 367 -20.66 -25.57 -20.26
CA ASN A 367 -21.36 -26.56 -19.47
C ASN A 367 -20.96 -28.02 -19.79
N LEU A 368 -20.30 -28.27 -20.93
CA LEU A 368 -19.80 -29.58 -21.34
C LEU A 368 -18.30 -29.52 -21.68
N GLU A 369 -17.60 -30.61 -21.41
CA GLU A 369 -16.18 -30.74 -21.75
C GLU A 369 -15.96 -30.88 -23.27
N SER A 370 -14.80 -30.41 -23.72
CA SER A 370 -14.33 -30.57 -25.10
C SER A 370 -13.56 -31.89 -25.27
N PRO A 371 -13.80 -32.69 -26.32
CA PRO A 371 -14.77 -32.50 -27.39
C PRO A 371 -16.20 -32.95 -27.01
N THR A 372 -17.21 -32.41 -27.69
CA THR A 372 -18.63 -32.73 -27.43
C THR A 372 -19.45 -32.92 -28.70
N THR A 373 -20.50 -33.75 -28.61
CA THR A 373 -21.49 -33.98 -29.67
C THR A 373 -22.76 -33.14 -29.51
N ALA A 374 -22.80 -32.23 -28.54
CA ALA A 374 -23.95 -31.36 -28.32
C ALA A 374 -24.18 -30.42 -29.51
N THR A 375 -25.45 -30.06 -29.76
CA THR A 375 -25.84 -29.08 -30.79
C THR A 375 -25.91 -27.66 -30.25
N THR A 376 -25.99 -27.51 -28.92
CA THR A 376 -26.07 -26.24 -28.21
C THR A 376 -25.23 -26.35 -26.95
N LEU A 377 -24.45 -25.31 -26.64
CA LEU A 377 -23.70 -25.19 -25.40
C LEU A 377 -24.13 -23.93 -24.66
N THR A 378 -24.18 -24.04 -23.33
CA THR A 378 -24.30 -22.88 -22.45
C THR A 378 -22.90 -22.48 -22.03
N TYR A 379 -22.53 -21.25 -22.33
CA TYR A 379 -21.28 -20.64 -21.86
C TYR A 379 -21.58 -19.80 -20.61
N THR A 380 -20.71 -19.90 -19.62
CA THR A 380 -20.75 -19.09 -18.39
C THR A 380 -19.56 -18.14 -18.37
N PHE A 381 -19.83 -16.87 -18.13
CA PHE A 381 -18.87 -15.78 -17.99
C PHE A 381 -18.81 -15.42 -16.51
N GLN A 382 -17.70 -15.75 -15.85
CA GLN A 382 -17.46 -15.42 -14.45
C GLN A 382 -16.45 -14.28 -14.37
N PHE A 383 -16.87 -13.14 -13.86
CA PHE A 383 -16.01 -12.00 -13.59
C PHE A 383 -15.43 -12.08 -12.17
N SER A 384 -14.28 -11.43 -11.95
CA SER A 384 -13.65 -11.36 -10.60
C SER A 384 -14.41 -10.48 -9.61
N GLU A 385 -15.31 -9.63 -10.10
CA GLU A 385 -16.12 -8.67 -9.35
C GLU A 385 -17.36 -8.29 -10.17
N ASP A 386 -18.26 -7.53 -9.55
CA ASP A 386 -19.47 -7.07 -10.23
C ASP A 386 -19.12 -6.11 -11.38
N VAL A 387 -19.71 -6.34 -12.57
CA VAL A 387 -19.43 -5.55 -13.76
C VAL A 387 -20.69 -4.86 -14.30
N THR A 388 -20.49 -3.79 -15.05
CA THR A 388 -21.52 -3.08 -15.80
C THR A 388 -21.10 -2.92 -17.26
N GLY A 389 -22.07 -2.75 -18.15
CA GLY A 389 -21.83 -2.56 -19.58
C GLY A 389 -21.67 -3.85 -20.41
N PHE A 390 -21.52 -5.02 -19.78
CA PHE A 390 -21.46 -6.30 -20.49
C PHE A 390 -22.83 -6.70 -21.06
N THR A 391 -22.88 -6.99 -22.35
CA THR A 391 -24.10 -7.39 -23.06
C THR A 391 -23.85 -8.58 -23.97
N ALA A 392 -24.92 -9.22 -24.47
CA ALA A 392 -24.81 -10.27 -25.47
C ALA A 392 -24.00 -9.83 -26.72
N GLY A 393 -24.06 -8.54 -27.08
CA GLY A 393 -23.35 -7.98 -28.22
C GLY A 393 -21.83 -8.10 -28.12
N ASP A 394 -21.29 -8.16 -26.91
CA ASP A 394 -19.86 -8.21 -26.61
C ASP A 394 -19.26 -9.62 -26.75
N VAL A 395 -20.12 -10.64 -26.89
CA VAL A 395 -19.72 -12.04 -27.04
C VAL A 395 -19.47 -12.38 -28.51
N GLY A 396 -18.22 -12.39 -28.94
CA GLY A 396 -17.82 -12.88 -30.26
C GLY A 396 -17.93 -14.40 -30.35
N VAL A 397 -18.43 -14.92 -31.48
CA VAL A 397 -18.56 -16.37 -31.72
C VAL A 397 -18.06 -16.73 -33.11
N ILE A 398 -17.20 -17.75 -33.19
CA ILE A 398 -16.74 -18.40 -34.44
C ILE A 398 -17.24 -19.84 -34.45
N ASN A 399 -17.73 -20.31 -35.61
CA ASN A 399 -18.33 -21.65 -35.81
C ASN A 399 -19.49 -21.95 -34.82
N GLY A 400 -20.26 -20.92 -34.52
CA GLY A 400 -21.47 -21.01 -33.70
C GLY A 400 -22.41 -19.85 -34.00
N THR A 401 -23.66 -19.97 -33.56
CA THR A 401 -24.66 -18.90 -33.60
C THR A 401 -25.12 -18.61 -32.18
N ARG A 402 -24.86 -17.40 -31.71
CA ARG A 402 -25.26 -16.92 -30.39
C ARG A 402 -26.78 -16.76 -30.32
N LYS A 403 -27.39 -17.16 -29.20
CA LYS A 403 -28.81 -16.91 -28.92
C LYS A 403 -28.95 -15.75 -27.94
N ASP A 404 -29.00 -14.53 -28.46
CA ASP A 404 -29.04 -13.30 -27.65
C ASP A 404 -30.23 -13.29 -26.68
N GLU A 405 -31.34 -13.97 -27.02
CA GLU A 405 -32.52 -14.14 -26.16
C GLU A 405 -32.29 -15.02 -24.93
N THR A 406 -31.18 -15.77 -24.89
CA THR A 406 -30.78 -16.60 -23.75
C THR A 406 -29.69 -15.95 -22.89
N PHE A 407 -29.26 -14.73 -23.23
CA PHE A 407 -28.32 -13.99 -22.41
C PHE A 407 -28.98 -13.61 -21.09
N ASP A 408 -28.40 -14.08 -20.00
CA ASP A 408 -28.95 -13.91 -18.65
C ASP A 408 -27.86 -13.45 -17.68
N GLU A 409 -28.19 -12.44 -16.89
CA GLU A 409 -27.41 -12.01 -15.72
C GLU A 409 -27.87 -12.87 -14.54
N VAL A 410 -27.05 -13.84 -14.15
CA VAL A 410 -27.35 -14.71 -13.01
C VAL A 410 -27.19 -13.90 -11.71
N ASP A 411 -26.12 -13.12 -11.63
CA ASP A 411 -25.84 -12.10 -10.62
C ASP A 411 -24.84 -11.06 -11.20
N GLY A 412 -24.43 -10.07 -10.39
CA GLY A 412 -23.62 -8.93 -10.84
C GLY A 412 -22.27 -9.29 -11.46
N ASN A 413 -21.76 -10.51 -11.25
CA ASN A 413 -20.48 -10.96 -11.80
C ASN A 413 -20.57 -12.29 -12.58
N THR A 414 -21.76 -12.81 -12.82
CA THR A 414 -21.96 -14.09 -13.50
C THR A 414 -23.04 -13.99 -14.57
N TYR A 415 -22.66 -14.29 -15.81
CA TYR A 415 -23.56 -14.22 -16.96
C TYR A 415 -23.54 -15.55 -17.73
N THR A 416 -24.64 -15.86 -18.42
CA THR A 416 -24.72 -17.04 -19.28
C THR A 416 -25.29 -16.72 -20.65
N ILE A 417 -24.90 -17.51 -21.65
CA ILE A 417 -25.53 -17.47 -22.98
C ILE A 417 -25.47 -18.83 -23.66
N GLU A 418 -26.48 -19.18 -24.44
CA GLU A 418 -26.44 -20.33 -25.32
C GLU A 418 -25.85 -19.99 -26.69
N VAL A 419 -25.06 -20.93 -27.22
CA VAL A 419 -24.51 -20.87 -28.59
C VAL A 419 -24.79 -22.19 -29.29
N ASP A 420 -25.47 -22.10 -30.44
CA ASP A 420 -25.72 -23.25 -31.31
C ASP A 420 -24.52 -23.56 -32.19
N LYS A 421 -24.25 -24.84 -32.37
CA LYS A 421 -23.25 -25.37 -33.29
C LYS A 421 -23.65 -25.07 -34.74
N VAL A 422 -22.70 -24.61 -35.55
CA VAL A 422 -22.88 -24.48 -37.01
C VAL A 422 -22.31 -25.68 -37.77
N ALA A 423 -21.09 -26.11 -37.44
CA ALA A 423 -20.43 -27.25 -38.07
C ALA A 423 -19.45 -27.95 -37.11
N ASP A 424 -18.96 -29.13 -37.51
CA ASP A 424 -17.86 -29.81 -36.83
C ASP A 424 -16.58 -28.96 -36.83
N GLY A 425 -15.83 -29.01 -35.74
CA GLY A 425 -14.60 -28.26 -35.53
C GLY A 425 -14.63 -27.36 -34.30
N ASN A 426 -13.68 -26.43 -34.21
CA ASN A 426 -13.54 -25.54 -33.07
C ASN A 426 -14.66 -24.49 -33.08
N GLN A 427 -15.51 -24.50 -32.06
CA GLN A 427 -16.34 -23.36 -31.69
C GLN A 427 -15.56 -22.49 -30.72
N ILE A 428 -15.42 -21.20 -31.06
CA ILE A 428 -14.62 -20.25 -30.28
C ILE A 428 -15.55 -19.16 -29.80
N VAL A 429 -15.53 -18.89 -28.49
CA VAL A 429 -16.26 -17.79 -27.86
C VAL A 429 -15.24 -16.83 -27.29
N THR A 430 -15.38 -15.54 -27.60
CA THR A 430 -14.43 -14.49 -27.26
C THR A 430 -15.15 -13.28 -26.63
N VAL A 431 -14.51 -12.61 -25.68
CA VAL A 431 -14.96 -11.31 -25.16
C VAL A 431 -13.82 -10.31 -25.28
N GLY A 432 -14.05 -9.22 -26.00
CA GLY A 432 -13.02 -8.25 -26.34
C GLY A 432 -12.63 -7.29 -25.21
N VAL A 433 -11.51 -6.59 -25.41
CA VAL A 433 -11.02 -5.52 -24.52
C VAL A 433 -11.99 -4.34 -24.49
N GLY A 434 -12.20 -3.74 -23.31
CA GLY A 434 -13.00 -2.53 -23.12
C GLY A 434 -14.51 -2.72 -23.30
N THR A 435 -15.03 -3.93 -23.11
CA THR A 435 -16.45 -4.29 -23.26
C THR A 435 -17.22 -4.26 -21.94
N TYR A 436 -16.53 -4.36 -20.81
CA TYR A 436 -17.14 -4.29 -19.47
C TYR A 436 -16.24 -3.53 -18.49
N GLN A 437 -16.85 -2.98 -17.45
CA GLN A 437 -16.17 -2.21 -16.41
C GLN A 437 -16.72 -2.51 -15.03
N ASP A 438 -15.93 -2.28 -13.99
CA ASP A 438 -16.36 -2.36 -12.60
C ASP A 438 -17.16 -1.11 -12.15
N ALA A 439 -17.45 -1.04 -10.85
CA ALA A 439 -18.10 0.12 -10.22
C ALA A 439 -17.22 1.38 -10.19
N ALA A 440 -15.89 1.23 -10.22
CA ALA A 440 -14.92 2.31 -10.29
C ALA A 440 -14.65 2.79 -11.73
N ALA A 441 -15.35 2.20 -12.71
CA ALA A 441 -15.20 2.43 -14.15
C ALA A 441 -13.84 2.00 -14.73
N ASN A 442 -13.14 1.06 -14.10
CA ASN A 442 -11.99 0.41 -14.70
C ASN A 442 -12.48 -0.55 -15.80
N LEU A 443 -12.10 -0.28 -17.05
CA LEU A 443 -12.40 -1.13 -18.20
C LEU A 443 -11.50 -2.36 -18.25
N ASN A 444 -12.05 -3.50 -18.65
CA ASN A 444 -11.26 -4.71 -18.85
C ASN A 444 -10.14 -4.49 -19.88
N THR A 445 -8.95 -4.99 -19.58
CA THR A 445 -7.73 -4.71 -20.36
C THR A 445 -7.27 -5.89 -21.22
N GLN A 446 -7.90 -7.06 -21.07
CA GLN A 446 -7.56 -8.29 -21.78
C GLN A 446 -8.78 -8.87 -22.50
N GLU A 447 -8.52 -9.49 -23.65
CA GLU A 447 -9.48 -10.34 -24.35
C GLU A 447 -9.43 -11.74 -23.74
N GLU A 448 -10.59 -12.35 -23.54
CA GLU A 448 -10.70 -13.71 -23.03
C GLU A 448 -11.38 -14.62 -24.05
N THR A 449 -10.93 -15.88 -24.13
CA THR A 449 -11.38 -16.84 -25.13
C THR A 449 -11.49 -18.25 -24.57
N ILE A 450 -12.53 -18.97 -24.98
CA ILE A 450 -12.63 -20.42 -24.83
C ILE A 450 -12.80 -21.08 -26.21
N THR A 451 -12.22 -22.27 -26.36
CA THR A 451 -12.42 -23.12 -27.55
C THR A 451 -12.98 -24.47 -27.14
N VAL A 452 -14.12 -24.84 -27.72
CA VAL A 452 -14.73 -26.17 -27.56
C VAL A 452 -14.76 -26.88 -28.92
N VAL A 453 -14.30 -28.12 -28.96
CA VAL A 453 -14.30 -28.93 -30.18
C VAL A 453 -15.66 -29.60 -30.34
N MET A 454 -16.41 -29.17 -31.35
CA MET A 454 -17.73 -29.72 -31.70
C MET A 454 -17.59 -30.85 -32.72
N THR A 455 -18.30 -31.96 -32.52
CA THR A 455 -18.27 -33.11 -33.44
C THR A 455 -19.65 -33.73 -33.62
N GLU A 456 -19.86 -34.51 -34.68
CA GLU A 456 -21.03 -35.38 -34.82
C GLU A 456 -20.74 -36.82 -34.37
N LEU A 457 -21.76 -37.48 -33.84
CA LEU A 457 -21.67 -38.87 -33.42
C LEU A 457 -21.56 -39.77 -34.67
N VAL A 458 -20.35 -40.23 -34.99
CA VAL A 458 -20.16 -41.26 -36.02
C VAL A 458 -20.59 -42.61 -35.47
N THR A 459 -21.91 -42.85 -35.41
CA THR A 459 -22.43 -44.22 -35.32
C THR A 459 -22.38 -44.82 -36.72
N THR A 460 -21.20 -45.27 -37.15
CA THR A 460 -21.22 -46.33 -38.15
C THR A 460 -21.65 -47.60 -37.40
N PRO A 461 -22.81 -48.22 -37.73
CA PRO A 461 -23.08 -49.55 -37.21
C PRO A 461 -21.98 -50.43 -37.80
N GLY A 462 -21.04 -50.85 -36.95
CA GLY A 462 -19.85 -51.58 -37.36
C GLY A 462 -20.12 -52.96 -37.96
N TYR A 463 -21.33 -53.29 -38.39
CA TYR A 463 -21.64 -54.53 -39.11
C TYR A 463 -22.79 -54.35 -40.10
N SER A 464 -22.55 -54.75 -41.35
CA SER A 464 -23.60 -54.96 -42.37
C SER A 464 -24.61 -56.00 -41.86
N LEU A 465 -25.90 -55.83 -42.17
CA LEU A 465 -26.92 -56.85 -41.94
C LEU A 465 -26.48 -58.16 -42.66
N GLY A 466 -26.13 -59.20 -41.89
CA GLY A 466 -25.66 -60.47 -42.47
C GLY A 466 -24.82 -61.37 -41.57
N THR A 467 -24.40 -60.95 -40.38
CA THR A 467 -23.61 -61.80 -39.48
C THR A 467 -24.47 -62.92 -38.90
N VAL A 468 -24.20 -64.17 -39.28
CA VAL A 468 -24.93 -65.36 -38.79
C VAL A 468 -24.30 -65.88 -37.49
N ALA A 469 -25.03 -66.72 -36.75
CA ALA A 469 -24.56 -67.24 -35.45
C ALA A 469 -23.18 -67.94 -35.50
N GLY A 470 -22.77 -68.44 -36.67
CA GLY A 470 -21.45 -69.05 -36.89
C GLY A 470 -20.27 -68.07 -36.93
N ASP A 471 -20.54 -66.77 -37.13
CA ASP A 471 -19.51 -65.73 -37.17
C ASP A 471 -19.18 -65.17 -35.77
N ARG A 472 -19.97 -65.55 -34.75
CA ARG A 472 -19.74 -65.14 -33.36
C ARG A 472 -18.53 -65.89 -32.80
N LYS A 473 -17.45 -65.17 -32.54
CA LYS A 473 -16.30 -65.69 -31.78
C LYS A 473 -16.48 -65.37 -30.30
N TRP A 474 -16.35 -66.38 -29.45
CA TRP A 474 -16.39 -66.22 -28.00
C TRP A 474 -14.97 -65.99 -27.48
N PHE A 475 -14.80 -65.00 -26.61
CA PHE A 475 -13.55 -64.72 -25.92
C PHE A 475 -13.84 -64.51 -24.44
N LYS A 476 -12.87 -64.84 -23.58
CA LYS A 476 -12.87 -64.36 -22.19
C LYS A 476 -11.97 -63.14 -22.08
N TYR A 477 -12.37 -62.20 -21.22
CA TYR A 477 -11.52 -61.07 -20.88
C TYR A 477 -11.00 -61.20 -19.46
N TYR A 478 -9.77 -60.75 -19.26
CA TYR A 478 -9.14 -60.63 -17.95
C TYR A 478 -8.69 -59.19 -17.73
N LEU A 479 -8.93 -58.66 -16.54
CA LEU A 479 -8.43 -57.36 -16.12
C LEU A 479 -7.19 -57.57 -15.25
N GLY A 480 -6.08 -56.96 -15.63
CA GLY A 480 -4.81 -57.05 -14.91
C GLY A 480 -3.96 -55.81 -15.12
N LYS A 481 -2.91 -55.62 -14.32
CA LYS A 481 -1.95 -54.53 -14.51
C LYS A 481 -0.74 -55.04 -15.29
N ASP A 482 -0.23 -54.24 -16.22
CA ASP A 482 1.05 -54.53 -16.87
C ASP A 482 2.24 -54.24 -15.94
N ALA A 483 3.46 -54.50 -16.43
CA ALA A 483 4.70 -54.31 -15.67
C ALA A 483 4.94 -52.86 -15.20
N ASN A 484 4.21 -51.89 -15.78
CA ASN A 484 4.27 -50.47 -15.41
C ASN A 484 3.06 -50.04 -14.55
N GLY A 485 2.22 -50.97 -14.10
CA GLY A 485 1.10 -50.71 -13.19
C GLY A 485 -0.19 -50.23 -13.86
N ILE A 486 -0.27 -50.23 -15.20
CA ILE A 486 -1.44 -49.77 -15.95
C ILE A 486 -2.45 -50.91 -16.10
N THR A 487 -3.70 -50.68 -15.71
CA THR A 487 -4.79 -51.65 -15.89
C THR A 487 -5.08 -51.87 -17.38
N LYS A 488 -5.05 -53.13 -17.82
CA LYS A 488 -5.35 -53.56 -19.19
C LYS A 488 -6.42 -54.66 -19.20
N ALA A 489 -7.24 -54.66 -20.24
CA ALA A 489 -8.17 -55.73 -20.57
C ALA A 489 -7.55 -56.64 -21.64
N MET A 490 -7.34 -57.91 -21.28
CA MET A 490 -6.74 -58.92 -22.16
C MET A 490 -7.85 -59.84 -22.68
N LEU A 491 -7.95 -60.00 -24.00
CA LEU A 491 -8.90 -60.91 -24.64
C LEU A 491 -8.17 -62.21 -25.01
N VAL A 492 -8.71 -63.35 -24.57
CA VAL A 492 -8.07 -64.66 -24.78
C VAL A 492 -9.02 -65.62 -25.47
N ALA A 493 -8.53 -66.25 -26.54
CA ALA A 493 -9.18 -67.34 -27.26
C ALA A 493 -8.22 -68.54 -27.38
N PRO A 494 -8.67 -69.78 -27.12
CA PRO A 494 -7.82 -70.97 -27.25
C PRO A 494 -7.50 -71.25 -28.71
N LYS A 495 -6.31 -71.81 -28.95
CA LYS A 495 -5.88 -72.28 -30.26
C LYS A 495 -6.39 -73.69 -30.46
N ASP A 496 -7.51 -73.83 -31.17
CA ASP A 496 -7.76 -75.01 -31.99
C ASP A 496 -8.47 -74.58 -33.28
N GLY A 497 -7.95 -75.07 -34.40
CA GLY A 497 -8.39 -74.73 -35.74
C GLY A 497 -9.88 -74.97 -35.94
N ASP A 498 -10.53 -73.98 -36.56
CA ASP A 498 -11.84 -74.03 -37.22
C ASP A 498 -13.11 -74.37 -36.39
N GLY A 499 -13.01 -74.62 -35.09
CA GLY A 499 -14.18 -74.92 -34.23
C GLY A 499 -14.54 -73.80 -33.25
N VAL A 500 -15.77 -73.29 -33.30
CA VAL A 500 -16.35 -72.49 -32.19
C VAL A 500 -16.51 -73.41 -30.98
N MET A 501 -15.79 -73.16 -29.88
CA MET A 501 -15.99 -73.90 -28.64
C MET A 501 -17.39 -73.56 -28.08
N GLN A 502 -18.32 -74.52 -28.05
CA GLN A 502 -19.64 -74.35 -27.45
C GLN A 502 -19.63 -74.91 -26.03
N GLY A 503 -19.74 -74.05 -25.02
CA GLY A 503 -19.79 -74.45 -23.60
C GLY A 503 -19.33 -73.37 -22.62
N THR A 504 -19.36 -73.68 -21.33
CA THR A 504 -18.87 -72.80 -20.26
C THR A 504 -17.35 -72.93 -20.15
N PHE A 505 -16.62 -71.85 -20.47
CA PHE A 505 -15.18 -71.77 -20.24
C PHE A 505 -14.84 -71.85 -18.73
N ILE A 506 -13.83 -72.61 -18.36
CA ILE A 506 -13.22 -72.61 -17.02
C ILE A 506 -11.77 -72.11 -17.06
N ARG A 507 -11.22 -71.71 -15.91
CA ARG A 507 -9.87 -71.11 -15.83
C ARG A 507 -8.77 -72.05 -16.34
N ALA A 508 -8.95 -73.35 -16.14
CA ALA A 508 -8.01 -74.40 -16.53
C ALA A 508 -7.89 -74.57 -18.05
N ASP A 509 -8.83 -74.04 -18.84
CA ASP A 509 -8.78 -74.11 -20.31
C ASP A 509 -7.75 -73.14 -20.92
N ILE A 510 -7.27 -72.16 -20.13
CA ILE A 510 -6.41 -71.04 -20.60
C ILE A 510 -5.09 -71.00 -19.83
N LEU A 511 -5.15 -71.26 -18.52
CA LEU A 511 -4.00 -71.21 -17.64
C LEU A 511 -3.74 -72.61 -17.09
N ASP A 512 -2.46 -73.00 -17.13
CA ASP A 512 -1.98 -74.21 -16.51
C ASP A 512 -2.36 -74.15 -15.02
N PRO A 513 -3.09 -75.15 -14.48
CA PRO A 513 -3.65 -75.07 -13.14
C PRO A 513 -2.59 -74.93 -12.04
N ASP A 514 -1.40 -75.49 -12.26
CA ASP A 514 -0.35 -75.59 -11.25
C ASP A 514 0.62 -74.41 -11.31
N THR A 515 0.95 -73.94 -12.52
CA THR A 515 1.90 -72.85 -12.74
C THR A 515 1.23 -71.49 -12.96
N HIS A 516 -0.08 -71.49 -13.19
CA HIS A 516 -0.91 -70.34 -13.56
C HIS A 516 -0.41 -69.58 -14.81
N LYS A 517 0.44 -70.21 -15.63
CA LYS A 517 0.94 -69.65 -16.87
C LYS A 517 0.02 -69.98 -18.03
N PHE A 518 0.03 -69.13 -19.06
CA PHE A 518 -0.74 -69.36 -20.28
C PHE A 518 -0.26 -70.63 -20.98
N ILE A 519 -1.20 -71.53 -21.29
CA ILE A 519 -0.88 -72.87 -21.80
C ILE A 519 -0.37 -72.77 -23.24
N SER A 520 -1.16 -72.22 -24.17
CA SER A 520 -0.76 -71.96 -25.56
C SER A 520 -1.81 -71.14 -26.32
N GLY A 521 -1.40 -70.34 -27.32
CA GLY A 521 -2.29 -69.56 -28.19
C GLY A 521 -1.75 -68.16 -28.50
N GLN A 522 -2.62 -67.29 -29.03
CA GLN A 522 -2.32 -65.88 -29.29
C GLN A 522 -3.04 -65.01 -28.26
N ILE A 523 -2.31 -64.07 -27.66
CA ILE A 523 -2.87 -63.12 -26.70
C ILE A 523 -3.22 -61.86 -27.47
N TYR A 524 -4.42 -61.30 -27.25
CA TYR A 524 -4.81 -60.03 -27.84
C TYR A 524 -5.18 -59.04 -26.74
N TYR A 525 -4.97 -57.74 -26.97
CA TYR A 525 -5.36 -56.67 -26.06
C TYR A 525 -6.13 -55.59 -26.80
N ILE A 526 -6.99 -54.86 -26.07
CA ILE A 526 -7.67 -53.67 -26.61
C ILE A 526 -6.80 -52.45 -26.27
N ASN A 527 -6.37 -51.72 -27.30
CA ASN A 527 -5.59 -50.50 -27.11
C ASN A 527 -6.48 -49.32 -26.64
N ARG A 528 -5.87 -48.17 -26.31
CA ARG A 528 -6.59 -46.98 -25.81
C ARG A 528 -7.63 -46.41 -26.78
N GLU A 529 -7.57 -46.79 -28.05
CA GLU A 529 -8.49 -46.39 -29.12
C GLU A 529 -9.55 -47.47 -29.40
N GLY A 530 -9.64 -48.51 -28.57
CA GLY A 530 -10.65 -49.57 -28.69
C GLY A 530 -10.33 -50.65 -29.73
N LYS A 531 -9.13 -50.66 -30.34
CA LYS A 531 -8.75 -51.65 -31.35
C LYS A 531 -8.15 -52.90 -30.71
N ILE A 532 -8.52 -54.07 -31.23
CA ILE A 532 -7.97 -55.37 -30.82
C ILE A 532 -6.64 -55.61 -31.56
N GLU A 533 -5.55 -55.77 -30.82
CA GLU A 533 -4.19 -55.99 -31.34
C GLU A 533 -3.57 -57.26 -30.75
N LEU A 534 -2.67 -57.90 -31.51
CA LEU A 534 -1.92 -59.06 -31.05
C LEU A 534 -0.84 -58.63 -30.04
N TYR A 535 -0.88 -59.20 -28.86
CA TYR A 535 0.13 -59.07 -27.82
C TYR A 535 1.24 -60.09 -28.11
N ASN A 536 2.33 -59.62 -28.74
CA ASN A 536 3.50 -60.44 -29.07
C ASN A 536 4.37 -60.75 -27.84
#